data_AF-A0A3M2FWZ9-F1
#
_entry.id   AF-A0A3M2FWZ9-F1
#
_cell.length_a   1.000
_cell.length_b   1.000
_cell.length_c   1.000
_cell.angle_alpha   90.00
_cell.angle_beta   90.00
_cell.angle_gamma   90.00
#
_symmetry.space_group_name_H-M   'P 1'
#
loop_
_entity.id
_entity.type
_entity.pdbx_description
1 polymer ?
#
loop_
_entity_poly.entity_id
_entity_poly.type
_entity_poly.pdbx_seq_one_letter_code
_entity_poly.pdbx_strand_id
1 'polypeptide(L)'
;AVSYVSLEAWRAVGGPPPTAVSVALTDPDQHEAVRDDLAARPDSVAVTDHVALVRYMRNLMRLSIAFVGIMVLFAVAMAVALLFNVVTVTIAERTGEVATLMANGAGRGFVRSVLTAENLAVVVGGIVPGLLIGVGVARVFLSQFDTEAFRFSLVLTPTSLVLAVALVAGGALVAQLPGFRALDRLDLAAIVRERSI
;
A
#
# COMPACT_ATOMS: atom_id res chain seq x y z
N ALA A 1 -1.33 22.15 -32.38
CA ALA A 1 0.14 22.08 -32.56
C ALA A 1 0.77 23.21 -31.77
N VAL A 2 1.77 22.94 -30.95
CA VAL A 2 2.50 23.97 -30.18
C VAL A 2 3.91 24.03 -30.76
N SER A 3 4.34 25.20 -31.23
CA SER A 3 5.70 25.45 -31.72
C SER A 3 6.37 26.52 -30.86
N TYR A 4 7.66 26.35 -30.58
CA TYR A 4 8.45 27.30 -29.81
C TYR A 4 9.23 28.19 -30.76
N VAL A 5 9.06 29.50 -30.64
CA VAL A 5 9.74 30.51 -31.46
C VAL A 5 10.25 31.62 -30.55
N SER A 6 11.43 32.17 -30.83
CA SER A 6 11.98 33.30 -30.09
C SER A 6 11.07 34.53 -30.21
N LEU A 7 10.99 35.35 -29.15
CA LEU A 7 10.17 36.57 -29.14
C LEU A 7 10.52 37.54 -30.29
N GLU A 8 11.80 37.62 -30.64
CA GLU A 8 12.28 38.45 -31.76
C GLU A 8 11.74 37.97 -33.11
N ALA A 9 11.87 36.68 -33.41
CA ALA A 9 11.32 36.09 -34.62
C ALA A 9 9.78 36.18 -34.68
N TRP A 10 9.09 36.08 -33.55
CA TRP A 10 7.63 36.27 -33.48
C TRP A 10 7.21 37.69 -33.85
N ARG A 11 7.94 38.69 -33.33
CA ARG A 11 7.71 40.11 -33.65
C ARG A 11 8.06 40.44 -35.10
N ALA A 12 9.11 39.82 -35.64
CA ALA A 12 9.54 40.03 -37.03
C ALA A 12 8.47 39.62 -38.07
N VAL A 13 7.60 38.67 -37.71
CA VAL A 13 6.48 38.21 -38.56
C VAL A 13 5.19 39.01 -38.29
N GLY A 14 5.24 40.05 -37.45
CA GLY A 14 4.07 40.87 -37.11
C GLY A 14 3.08 40.17 -36.17
N GLY A 15 3.56 39.21 -35.36
CA GLY A 15 2.72 38.51 -34.40
C GLY A 15 2.15 39.45 -33.32
N PRO A 16 0.94 39.18 -32.80
CA PRO A 16 0.34 39.97 -31.71
C PRO A 16 1.23 39.96 -30.45
N PRO A 17 1.08 40.96 -29.55
CA PRO A 17 1.82 41.00 -28.30
C PRO A 17 1.55 39.74 -27.46
N PRO A 18 2.59 39.21 -26.78
CA PRO A 18 2.45 37.98 -26.01
C PRO A 18 1.46 38.16 -24.86
N THR A 19 0.52 37.22 -24.75
CA THR A 19 -0.56 37.26 -23.75
C THR A 19 -0.13 36.70 -22.39
N ALA A 20 1.01 36.00 -22.32
CA ALA A 20 1.53 35.40 -21.10
C ALA A 20 3.07 35.39 -21.09
N VAL A 21 3.65 35.62 -19.93
CA VAL A 21 5.10 35.52 -19.68
C VAL A 21 5.30 34.53 -18.53
N SER A 22 6.11 33.50 -18.76
CA SER A 22 6.54 32.59 -17.70
C SER A 22 7.86 33.07 -17.11
N VAL A 23 7.91 33.18 -15.79
CA VAL A 23 9.13 33.51 -15.04
C VAL A 23 9.53 32.28 -14.24
N ALA A 24 10.72 31.75 -14.52
CA ALA A 24 11.30 30.67 -13.73
C ALA A 24 12.02 31.28 -12.52
N LEU A 25 11.61 30.89 -11.32
CA LEU A 25 12.28 31.26 -10.08
C LEU A 25 13.52 30.39 -9.89
N THR A 26 14.66 31.01 -9.56
CA THR A 26 15.88 30.30 -9.17
C THR A 26 15.76 29.73 -7.75
N ASP A 27 15.03 30.43 -6.89
CA ASP A 27 14.71 30.02 -5.51
C ASP A 27 13.18 29.84 -5.36
N PRO A 28 12.68 28.60 -5.18
CA PRO A 28 11.26 28.31 -5.01
C PRO A 28 10.63 28.94 -3.77
N ASP A 29 11.42 29.25 -2.73
CA ASP A 29 10.89 29.78 -1.47
C ASP A 29 10.51 31.26 -1.59
N GLN A 30 11.05 31.97 -2.59
CA GLN A 30 10.74 33.37 -2.87
C GLN A 30 9.51 33.54 -3.77
N HIS A 31 8.82 32.46 -4.13
CA HIS A 31 7.68 32.48 -5.04
C HIS A 31 6.58 33.47 -4.61
N GLU A 32 6.32 33.58 -3.30
CA GLU A 32 5.28 34.45 -2.76
C GLU A 32 5.67 35.92 -2.83
N ALA A 33 6.92 36.27 -2.46
CA ALA A 33 7.44 37.63 -2.55
C ALA A 33 7.54 38.12 -4.01
N VAL A 34 7.98 37.25 -4.92
CA VAL A 34 8.06 37.56 -6.36
C VAL A 34 6.66 37.65 -6.99
N ARG A 35 5.72 36.82 -6.56
CA ARG A 35 4.30 36.94 -6.96
C ARG A 35 3.75 38.30 -6.56
N ASP A 36 3.97 38.72 -5.33
CA ASP A 36 3.43 39.96 -4.79
C ASP A 36 4.08 41.20 -5.43
N ASP A 37 5.40 41.17 -5.67
CA ASP A 37 6.10 42.21 -6.45
C ASP A 37 5.57 42.31 -7.89
N LEU A 38 5.36 41.18 -8.56
CA LEU A 38 4.84 41.15 -9.92
C LEU A 38 3.38 41.61 -9.98
N ALA A 39 2.55 41.22 -9.01
CA ALA A 39 1.14 41.60 -8.93
C ALA A 39 0.93 43.08 -8.59
N ALA A 40 1.90 43.71 -7.92
CA ALA A 40 1.89 45.14 -7.62
C ALA A 40 2.23 46.01 -8.84
N ARG A 41 2.72 45.43 -9.95
CA ARG A 41 3.05 46.19 -11.17
C ARG A 41 1.77 46.52 -11.96
N PRO A 42 1.60 47.79 -12.40
CA PRO A 42 0.42 48.22 -13.14
C PRO A 42 0.23 47.52 -14.49
N ASP A 43 1.30 46.94 -15.05
CA ASP A 43 1.29 46.18 -16.31
C ASP A 43 0.92 44.69 -16.13
N SER A 44 0.68 44.24 -14.89
CA SER A 44 0.30 42.87 -14.58
C SER A 44 -1.22 42.73 -14.46
N VAL A 45 -1.80 41.82 -15.24
CA VAL A 45 -3.25 41.57 -15.23
C VAL A 45 -3.59 40.33 -14.38
N ALA A 46 -2.72 39.32 -14.38
CA ALA A 46 -2.84 38.14 -13.55
C ALA A 46 -1.46 37.49 -13.34
N VAL A 47 -1.15 37.10 -12.10
CA VAL A 47 0.07 36.35 -11.76
C VAL A 47 -0.35 34.96 -11.24
N THR A 48 0.01 33.92 -11.97
CA THR A 48 -0.35 32.52 -11.63
C THR A 48 0.85 31.80 -11.03
N ASP A 49 0.80 31.56 -9.72
CA ASP A 49 1.84 30.86 -8.99
C ASP A 49 1.73 29.33 -9.13
N HIS A 50 2.67 28.74 -9.86
CA HIS A 50 2.74 27.30 -10.08
C HIS A 50 3.35 26.56 -8.87
N VAL A 51 4.17 27.23 -8.04
CA VAL A 51 4.77 26.64 -6.85
C VAL A 51 3.71 26.39 -5.78
N ALA A 52 2.78 27.34 -5.59
CA ALA A 52 1.64 27.18 -4.69
C ALA A 52 0.73 26.00 -5.11
N LEU A 53 0.43 25.87 -6.40
CA LEU A 53 -0.36 24.76 -6.94
C LEU A 53 0.31 23.40 -6.68
N VAL A 54 1.62 23.29 -6.95
CA VAL A 54 2.39 22.07 -6.70
C VAL A 54 2.45 21.74 -5.21
N ARG A 55 2.61 22.75 -4.33
CA ARG A 55 2.60 22.55 -2.87
C ARG A 55 1.25 22.05 -2.38
N TYR A 56 0.15 22.62 -2.87
CA TYR A 56 -1.21 22.16 -2.57
C TYR A 56 -1.43 20.71 -3.00
N MET A 57 -1.09 20.37 -4.24
CA MET A 57 -1.15 19.00 -4.77
C MET A 57 -0.31 18.03 -3.91
N ARG A 58 0.90 18.42 -3.52
CA ARG A 58 1.77 17.62 -2.65
C ARG A 58 1.17 17.38 -1.27
N ASN A 59 0.51 18.38 -0.69
CA ASN A 59 -0.18 18.23 0.59
C ASN A 59 -1.36 17.25 0.49
N LEU A 60 -2.18 17.35 -0.57
CA LEU A 60 -3.25 16.38 -0.82
C LEU A 60 -2.72 14.96 -1.00
N MET A 61 -1.63 14.79 -1.74
CA MET A 61 -0.98 13.48 -1.90
C MET A 61 -0.44 12.93 -0.58
N ARG A 62 0.16 13.78 0.27
CA ARG A 62 0.66 13.36 1.58
C ARG A 62 -0.48 12.89 2.49
N LEU A 63 -1.61 13.58 2.48
CA LEU A 63 -2.82 13.16 3.21
C LEU A 63 -3.35 11.83 2.68
N SER A 64 -3.40 11.65 1.36
CA SER A 64 -3.80 10.39 0.73
C SER A 64 -2.90 9.22 1.14
N ILE A 65 -1.57 9.40 1.17
CA ILE A 65 -0.62 8.38 1.63
C ILE A 65 -0.88 8.00 3.09
N ALA A 66 -1.19 8.97 3.95
CA ALA A 66 -1.52 8.68 5.35
C ALA A 66 -2.79 7.82 5.47
N PHE A 67 -3.84 8.14 4.70
CA PHE A 67 -5.07 7.33 4.65
C PHE A 67 -4.81 5.90 4.15
N VAL A 68 -4.00 5.75 3.09
CA VAL A 68 -3.60 4.42 2.59
C VAL A 68 -2.83 3.65 3.67
N GLY A 69 -1.95 4.31 4.42
CA GLY A 69 -1.24 3.69 5.55
C GLY A 69 -2.19 3.12 6.61
N ILE A 70 -3.24 3.86 6.96
CA ILE A 70 -4.28 3.40 7.90
C ILE A 70 -5.06 2.21 7.31
N MET A 71 -5.41 2.25 6.02
CA MET A 71 -6.08 1.13 5.35
C MET A 71 -5.22 -0.14 5.35
N VAL A 72 -3.92 -0.01 5.08
CA VAL A 72 -2.96 -1.13 5.15
C VAL A 72 -2.88 -1.69 6.56
N LEU A 73 -2.86 -0.84 7.59
CA LEU A 73 -2.90 -1.29 8.98
C LEU A 73 -4.14 -2.14 9.28
N PHE A 74 -5.32 -1.70 8.87
CA PHE A 74 -6.56 -2.47 9.01
C PHE A 74 -6.52 -3.77 8.21
N ALA A 75 -6.01 -3.75 6.98
CA ALA A 75 -5.86 -4.94 6.16
C ALA A 75 -4.96 -5.99 6.83
N VAL A 76 -3.84 -5.56 7.42
CA VAL A 76 -2.95 -6.44 8.18
C VAL A 76 -3.65 -6.99 9.42
N ALA A 77 -4.37 -6.15 10.18
CA ALA A 77 -5.12 -6.60 11.35
C ALA A 77 -6.20 -7.63 10.99
N MET A 78 -6.93 -7.40 9.89
CA MET A 78 -7.90 -8.36 9.36
C MET A 78 -7.26 -9.67 8.92
N ALA A 79 -6.11 -9.60 8.22
CA ALA A 79 -5.38 -10.79 7.80
C ALA A 79 -4.94 -11.62 9.01
N VAL A 80 -4.45 -10.97 10.07
CA VAL A 80 -4.10 -11.64 11.34
C VAL A 80 -5.31 -12.32 11.98
N ALA A 81 -6.45 -11.64 12.04
CA ALA A 81 -7.69 -12.20 12.61
C ALA A 81 -8.21 -13.40 11.80
N LEU A 82 -8.18 -13.31 10.46
CA LEU A 82 -8.57 -14.41 9.56
C LEU A 82 -7.66 -15.62 9.74
N LEU A 83 -6.34 -15.41 9.74
CA LEU A 83 -5.37 -16.48 9.95
C LEU A 83 -5.52 -17.13 11.33
N PHE A 84 -5.78 -16.35 12.37
CA PHE A 84 -6.08 -16.89 13.70
C PHE A 84 -7.29 -17.84 13.67
N ASN A 85 -8.37 -17.44 12.99
CA ASN A 85 -9.56 -18.28 12.85
C ASN A 85 -9.25 -19.58 12.09
N VAL A 86 -8.51 -19.49 10.98
CA VAL A 86 -8.09 -20.65 10.19
C VAL A 86 -7.26 -21.61 11.03
N VAL A 87 -6.23 -21.11 11.71
CA VAL A 87 -5.37 -21.93 12.59
C VAL A 87 -6.20 -22.62 13.67
N THR A 88 -7.12 -21.90 14.30
CA THR A 88 -8.00 -22.45 15.34
C THR A 88 -8.87 -23.59 14.81
N VAL A 89 -9.48 -23.41 13.64
CA VAL A 89 -10.30 -24.45 12.99
C VAL A 89 -9.44 -25.65 12.60
N THR A 90 -8.29 -25.44 11.97
CA THR A 90 -7.38 -26.52 11.57
C THR A 90 -6.89 -27.32 12.78
N ILE A 91 -6.59 -26.67 13.89
CA ILE A 91 -6.23 -27.37 15.13
C ILE A 91 -7.40 -28.23 15.62
N ALA A 92 -8.62 -27.67 15.67
CA ALA A 92 -9.80 -28.40 16.11
C ALA A 92 -10.04 -29.66 15.28
N GLU A 93 -9.93 -29.55 13.95
CA GLU A 93 -10.06 -30.66 13.01
C GLU A 93 -8.93 -31.71 13.17
N ARG A 94 -7.69 -31.27 13.44
CA ARG A 94 -6.51 -32.14 13.54
C ARG A 94 -6.20 -32.64 14.94
N THR A 95 -7.01 -32.31 15.94
CA THR A 95 -6.80 -32.76 17.33
C THR A 95 -6.65 -34.28 17.44
N GLY A 96 -7.38 -35.05 16.60
CA GLY A 96 -7.28 -36.50 16.53
C GLY A 96 -5.94 -37.00 16.02
N GLU A 97 -5.47 -36.45 14.89
CA GLU A 97 -4.17 -36.80 14.29
C GLU A 97 -3.00 -36.44 15.21
N VAL A 98 -3.08 -35.25 15.82
CA VAL A 98 -2.09 -34.74 16.78
C VAL A 98 -2.03 -35.62 18.03
N ALA A 99 -3.17 -36.09 18.53
CA ALA A 99 -3.22 -37.02 19.66
C ALA A 99 -2.55 -38.37 19.33
N THR A 100 -2.76 -38.92 18.13
CA THR A 100 -2.10 -40.16 17.69
C THR A 100 -0.59 -39.98 17.52
N LEU A 101 -0.14 -38.83 17.01
CA LEU A 101 1.29 -38.48 16.89
C LEU A 101 1.95 -38.34 18.27
N MET A 102 1.29 -37.67 19.22
CA MET A 102 1.80 -37.54 20.59
C MET A 102 1.77 -38.86 21.35
N ALA A 103 0.79 -39.74 21.10
CA ALA A 103 0.77 -41.09 21.66
C ALA A 103 1.96 -41.95 21.18
N ASN A 104 2.48 -41.68 19.99
CA ASN A 104 3.71 -42.27 19.46
C ASN A 104 5.00 -41.55 19.92
N GLY A 105 4.91 -40.61 20.87
CA GLY A 105 6.05 -39.93 21.47
C GLY A 105 6.48 -38.63 20.79
N ALA A 106 5.71 -38.10 19.83
CA ALA A 106 6.04 -36.82 19.20
C ALA A 106 5.95 -35.65 20.21
N GLY A 107 7.01 -34.84 20.27
CA GLY A 107 7.04 -33.65 21.13
C GLY A 107 6.18 -32.50 20.60
N ARG A 108 5.65 -31.66 21.51
CA ARG A 108 4.82 -30.48 21.18
C ARG A 108 5.48 -29.51 20.20
N GLY A 109 6.81 -29.41 20.22
CA GLY A 109 7.58 -28.57 19.28
C GLY A 109 7.54 -29.08 17.84
N PHE A 110 7.54 -30.40 17.64
CA PHE A 110 7.44 -31.00 16.30
C PHE A 110 6.07 -30.71 15.67
N VAL A 111 4.99 -30.92 16.43
CA VAL A 111 3.62 -30.61 15.98
C VAL A 111 3.47 -29.13 15.59
N ARG A 112 4.04 -28.21 16.37
CA ARG A 112 4.05 -26.78 16.03
C ARG A 112 4.75 -26.51 14.72
N SER A 113 5.94 -27.08 14.53
CA SER A 113 6.73 -26.85 13.31
C SER A 113 6.01 -27.35 12.04
N VAL A 114 5.32 -28.49 12.12
CA VAL A 114 4.55 -29.05 11.00
C VAL A 114 3.38 -28.14 10.65
N LEU A 115 2.60 -27.71 11.66
CA LEU A 115 1.45 -26.81 11.43
C LEU A 115 1.88 -25.43 10.92
N THR A 116 3.04 -24.94 11.38
CA THR A 116 3.65 -23.71 10.87
C THR A 116 4.06 -23.85 9.41
N ALA A 117 4.74 -24.95 9.07
CA ALA A 117 5.21 -25.19 7.70
C ALA A 117 4.04 -25.26 6.71
N GLU A 118 2.95 -25.93 7.10
CA GLU A 118 1.73 -26.00 6.29
C GLU A 118 1.09 -24.63 6.08
N ASN A 119 0.90 -23.86 7.16
CA ASN A 119 0.35 -22.51 7.05
C ASN A 119 1.24 -21.61 6.19
N LEU A 120 2.57 -21.70 6.35
CA LEU A 120 3.50 -20.92 5.56
C LEU A 120 3.45 -21.31 4.08
N ALA A 121 3.30 -22.61 3.78
CA ALA A 121 3.12 -23.09 2.41
C ALA A 121 1.84 -22.53 1.77
N VAL A 122 0.73 -22.49 2.51
CA VAL A 122 -0.53 -21.87 2.05
C VAL A 122 -0.34 -20.37 1.78
N VAL A 123 0.34 -19.65 2.70
CA VAL A 123 0.62 -18.22 2.53
C VAL A 123 1.48 -17.97 1.30
N VAL A 124 2.58 -18.71 1.13
CA VAL A 124 3.46 -18.59 -0.04
C VAL A 124 2.70 -18.89 -1.34
N GLY A 125 1.85 -19.93 -1.33
CA GLY A 125 0.97 -20.25 -2.45
C GLY A 125 -0.04 -19.14 -2.76
N GLY A 126 -0.50 -18.41 -1.75
CA GLY A 126 -1.43 -17.28 -1.88
C GLY A 126 -0.80 -15.96 -2.33
N ILE A 127 0.51 -15.76 -2.13
CA ILE A 127 1.20 -14.51 -2.50
C ILE A 127 1.10 -14.23 -4.00
N VAL A 128 1.36 -15.24 -4.84
CA VAL A 128 1.34 -15.10 -6.31
C VAL A 128 -0.04 -14.69 -6.83
N PRO A 129 -1.14 -15.45 -6.59
CA PRO A 129 -2.46 -15.05 -7.04
C PRO A 129 -2.93 -13.74 -6.37
N GLY A 130 -2.60 -13.51 -5.10
CA GLY A 130 -2.93 -12.27 -4.40
C GLY A 130 -2.30 -11.03 -5.05
N LEU A 131 -1.03 -11.10 -5.44
CA LEU A 131 -0.34 -10.04 -6.18
C LEU A 131 -0.96 -9.82 -7.56
N LEU A 132 -1.23 -10.89 -8.31
CA LEU A 132 -1.85 -10.78 -9.63
C LEU A 132 -3.22 -10.10 -9.58
N ILE A 133 -4.08 -10.53 -8.65
CA ILE A 133 -5.39 -9.95 -8.43
C ILE A 133 -5.26 -8.50 -7.96
N GLY A 134 -4.40 -8.22 -6.98
CA GLY A 134 -4.19 -6.87 -6.44
C GLY A 134 -3.72 -5.89 -7.51
N VAL A 135 -2.79 -6.29 -8.37
CA VAL A 135 -2.32 -5.46 -9.48
C VAL A 135 -3.41 -5.28 -10.54
N GLY A 136 -4.20 -6.33 -10.83
CA GLY A 136 -5.35 -6.25 -11.73
C GLY A 136 -6.40 -5.24 -11.25
N VAL A 137 -6.79 -5.34 -9.98
CA VAL A 137 -7.72 -4.41 -9.34
C VAL A 137 -7.16 -2.99 -9.36
N ALA A 138 -5.88 -2.81 -9.04
CA ALA A 138 -5.25 -1.49 -9.08
C ALA A 138 -5.29 -0.86 -10.48
N ARG A 139 -5.03 -1.64 -11.55
CA ARG A 139 -5.13 -1.15 -12.93
C ARG A 139 -6.55 -0.71 -13.29
N VAL A 140 -7.54 -1.55 -13.01
CA VAL A 140 -8.95 -1.25 -13.30
C VAL A 140 -9.42 -0.04 -12.52
N PHE A 141 -9.02 0.07 -11.26
CA PHE A 141 -9.35 1.22 -10.42
C PHE A 141 -8.77 2.51 -11.00
N LEU A 142 -7.48 2.52 -11.36
CA LEU A 142 -6.84 3.71 -11.93
C LEU A 142 -7.40 4.11 -13.29
N SER A 143 -7.80 3.14 -14.13
CA SER A 143 -8.40 3.45 -15.42
C SER A 143 -9.77 4.14 -15.30
N GLN A 144 -10.44 4.07 -14.14
CA GLN A 144 -11.67 4.84 -13.90
C GLN A 144 -11.40 6.35 -13.69
N PHE A 145 -10.17 6.73 -13.35
CA PHE A 145 -9.77 8.12 -13.10
C PHE A 145 -9.03 8.75 -14.28
N ASP A 146 -8.76 7.99 -15.35
CA ASP A 146 -8.17 8.53 -16.57
C ASP A 146 -9.17 9.49 -17.24
N THR A 147 -8.87 10.78 -17.17
CA THR A 147 -9.63 11.86 -17.82
C THR A 147 -8.74 12.54 -18.87
N GLU A 148 -9.30 13.24 -19.85
CA GLU A 148 -8.51 13.95 -20.87
C GLU A 148 -7.47 14.91 -20.28
N ALA A 149 -7.73 15.45 -19.07
CA ALA A 149 -6.82 16.33 -18.34
C ALA A 149 -5.81 15.62 -17.43
N PHE A 150 -6.09 14.38 -16.99
CA PHE A 150 -5.28 13.67 -15.98
C PHE A 150 -5.15 12.19 -16.34
N ARG A 151 -3.90 11.73 -16.53
CA ARG A 151 -3.59 10.31 -16.72
C ARG A 151 -2.93 9.74 -15.48
N PHE A 152 -3.52 8.69 -14.90
CA PHE A 152 -2.97 8.00 -13.75
C PHE A 152 -2.27 6.72 -14.20
N SER A 153 -0.93 6.76 -14.25
CA SER A 153 -0.13 5.58 -14.57
C SER A 153 0.15 4.75 -13.31
N LEU A 154 -0.15 3.46 -13.38
CA LEU A 154 0.23 2.51 -12.33
C LEU A 154 1.73 2.21 -12.43
N VAL A 155 2.54 2.81 -11.55
CA VAL A 155 3.97 2.53 -11.45
C VAL A 155 4.22 1.48 -10.37
N LEU A 156 4.51 0.25 -10.79
CA LEU A 156 4.98 -0.81 -9.89
C LEU A 156 6.49 -0.68 -9.70
N THR A 157 6.91 -0.27 -8.50
CA THR A 157 8.32 -0.27 -8.14
C THR A 157 8.67 -1.61 -7.49
N PRO A 158 9.88 -2.17 -7.70
CA PRO A 158 10.29 -3.40 -6.99
C PRO A 158 10.14 -3.29 -5.47
N THR A 159 10.38 -2.10 -4.92
CA THR A 159 10.20 -1.81 -3.49
C THR A 159 8.77 -1.99 -3.02
N SER A 160 7.76 -1.58 -3.80
CA SER A 160 6.35 -1.77 -3.42
C SER A 160 5.94 -3.23 -3.42
N LEU A 161 6.49 -4.02 -4.35
CA LEU A 161 6.26 -5.47 -4.39
C LEU A 161 6.91 -6.18 -3.21
N VAL A 162 8.18 -5.88 -2.93
CA VAL A 162 8.91 -6.44 -1.78
C VAL A 162 8.20 -6.08 -0.47
N LEU A 163 7.75 -4.84 -0.33
CA LEU A 163 7.05 -4.38 0.88
C LEU A 163 5.70 -5.07 1.03
N ALA A 164 4.95 -5.28 -0.06
CA ALA A 164 3.69 -6.04 -0.03
C ALA A 164 3.92 -7.50 0.42
N VAL A 165 4.91 -8.17 -0.15
CA VAL A 165 5.27 -9.55 0.22
C VAL A 165 5.72 -9.60 1.69
N ALA A 166 6.57 -8.66 2.12
CA ALA A 166 7.06 -8.59 3.49
C ALA A 166 5.94 -8.34 4.50
N LEU A 167 4.96 -7.48 4.18
CA LEU A 167 3.80 -7.25 5.03
C LEU A 167 2.93 -8.50 5.18
N VAL A 168 2.68 -9.21 4.08
CA VAL A 168 1.89 -10.45 4.10
C VAL A 168 2.61 -11.54 4.89
N ALA A 169 3.90 -11.76 4.61
CA ALA A 169 4.70 -12.76 5.31
C ALA A 169 4.86 -12.42 6.79
N GLY A 170 5.17 -11.16 7.12
CA GLY A 170 5.28 -10.67 8.49
C GLY A 170 3.95 -10.78 9.26
N GLY A 171 2.84 -10.38 8.63
CA GLY A 171 1.50 -10.54 9.19
C GLY A 171 1.16 -12.00 9.45
N ALA A 172 1.51 -12.91 8.55
CA ALA A 172 1.30 -14.34 8.72
C ALA A 172 2.12 -14.95 9.86
N LEU A 173 3.36 -14.49 10.06
CA LEU A 173 4.18 -14.89 11.20
C LEU A 173 3.59 -14.39 12.52
N VAL A 174 3.14 -13.14 12.56
CA VAL A 174 2.52 -12.55 13.76
C VAL A 174 1.21 -13.26 14.09
N ALA A 175 0.42 -13.64 13.09
CA ALA A 175 -0.85 -14.35 13.29
C ALA A 175 -0.70 -15.74 13.90
N GLN A 176 0.47 -16.38 13.77
CA GLN A 176 0.73 -17.68 14.36
C GLN A 176 1.00 -17.61 15.88
N LEU A 177 1.50 -16.47 16.39
CA LEU A 177 1.79 -16.27 17.82
C LEU A 177 0.60 -16.58 18.75
N PRO A 178 -0.62 -16.06 18.53
CA PRO A 178 -1.77 -16.41 19.35
C PRO A 178 -2.22 -17.87 19.16
N GLY A 179 -2.09 -18.44 17.95
CA GLY A 179 -2.38 -19.85 17.69
C GLY A 179 -1.48 -20.80 18.50
N PHE A 180 -0.19 -20.48 18.63
CA PHE A 180 0.70 -21.22 19.52
C PHE A 180 0.33 -21.05 21.00
N ARG A 181 -0.07 -19.85 21.42
CA ARG A 181 -0.57 -19.64 22.79
C ARG A 181 -1.87 -20.39 23.08
N ALA A 182 -2.75 -20.53 22.10
CA ALA A 182 -3.95 -21.36 22.21
C ALA A 182 -3.60 -22.85 22.30
N LEU A 183 -2.62 -23.32 21.52
CA LEU A 183 -2.07 -24.69 21.64
C LEU A 183 -1.36 -24.95 22.98
N ASP A 184 -0.70 -23.95 23.56
CA ASP A 184 -0.11 -24.04 24.90
C ASP A 184 -1.19 -24.13 26.00
N ARG A 185 -2.38 -23.55 25.75
CA ARG A 185 -3.53 -23.56 26.69
C ARG A 185 -4.51 -24.70 26.47
N LEU A 186 -4.44 -25.38 25.32
CA LEU A 186 -5.15 -26.63 25.07
C LEU A 186 -4.52 -27.70 25.96
N ASP A 187 -5.00 -27.75 27.19
CA ASP A 187 -4.64 -28.78 28.14
C ASP A 187 -5.20 -30.11 27.64
N LEU A 188 -4.32 -30.92 27.06
CA LEU A 188 -4.63 -32.27 26.62
C LEU A 188 -5.28 -33.11 27.73
N ALA A 189 -5.04 -32.77 29.00
CA ALA A 189 -5.65 -33.41 30.15
C ALA A 189 -7.17 -33.20 30.23
N ALA A 190 -7.71 -32.09 29.70
CA ALA A 190 -9.15 -31.84 29.67
C ALA A 190 -9.85 -32.68 28.59
N ILE A 191 -9.23 -32.79 27.41
CA ILE A 191 -9.80 -33.50 26.25
C ILE A 191 -9.87 -35.02 26.47
N VAL A 192 -8.94 -35.59 27.25
CA VAL A 192 -9.00 -37.01 27.64
C VAL A 192 -10.09 -37.26 28.69
N ARG A 193 -10.36 -36.29 29.58
CA ARG A 193 -11.36 -36.41 30.66
C ARG A 193 -12.80 -36.35 30.16
N GLU A 194 -13.05 -35.62 29.09
CA GLU A 194 -14.38 -35.44 28.50
C GLU A 194 -14.83 -36.64 27.64
N ARG A 195 -13.89 -37.50 27.19
CA ARG A 195 -14.21 -38.77 26.50
C ARG A 195 -14.20 -40.01 27.39
N SER A 196 -13.94 -39.85 28.68
CA SER A 196 -13.97 -40.91 29.69
C SER A 196 -15.21 -40.88 30.60
N ILE A 197 -16.20 -40.03 30.29
CA ILE A 197 -17.50 -39.97 30.97
C ILE A 197 -18.58 -40.42 29.99
#